data_AF-A0A392MRD5-F1
#
_entry.id   AF-A0A392MRD5-F1
#
_cell.length_a   1.000
_cell.length_b   1.000
_cell.length_c   1.000
_cell.angle_alpha   90.00
_cell.angle_beta   90.00
_cell.angle_gamma   90.00
#
_symmetry.space_group_name_H-M   'P 1'
#
loop_
_entity.id
_entity.type
_entity.pdbx_description
1 polymer ?
#
loop_
_entity_poly.entity_id
_entity_poly.type
_entity_poly.pdbx_seq_one_letter_code
_entity_poly.pdbx_strand_id
1 'polypeptide(L)'
;TYGRSFPVQTQQERLCSAYVLIPTYLNCHVTDVVKLKAFSKFENTSEALEAASLLIDGKASKGLRKFLRANCDNETLAVADSKLGSLIKEKLKIDCVHNNTVMELMRGVRYQLSELISGLAVQDMAPMSLGLSHSLSRYKLKFSADKVDTMIVQAIGLLDDLDK
;
A
#
# COMPACT_ATOMS: atom_id res chain seq x y z
N THR A 1 41.28 11.45 18.69
CA THR A 1 39.81 11.56 18.88
C THR A 1 39.16 11.40 17.52
N TYR A 2 38.25 10.41 17.42
CA TYR A 2 37.38 9.97 16.30
C TYR A 2 37.18 10.94 15.11
N GLY A 3 37.08 10.54 13.84
CA GLY A 3 36.90 9.21 13.25
C GLY A 3 36.52 9.32 11.76
N ARG A 4 37.46 8.89 10.93
CA ARG A 4 37.49 8.50 9.51
C ARG A 4 36.19 8.38 8.69
N SER A 5 36.27 8.95 7.47
CA SER A 5 35.63 8.45 6.24
C SER A 5 36.35 7.22 5.66
N PHE A 6 35.64 6.45 4.81
CA PHE A 6 36.05 5.34 3.92
C PHE A 6 36.01 3.90 4.50
N PRO A 7 35.86 2.83 3.67
CA PRO A 7 34.63 2.39 3.00
C PRO A 7 34.40 0.86 3.20
N VAL A 8 33.16 0.36 3.29
CA VAL A 8 32.89 -1.09 3.40
C VAL A 8 31.84 -1.50 2.37
N GLN A 9 32.24 -1.55 1.10
CA GLN A 9 31.33 -1.84 -0.02
C GLN A 9 31.53 -3.22 -0.64
N THR A 10 32.47 -4.06 -0.19
CA THR A 10 32.94 -5.20 -1.00
C THR A 10 32.58 -6.61 -0.51
N GLN A 11 31.73 -6.78 0.51
CA GLN A 11 31.21 -8.11 0.92
C GLN A 11 29.68 -8.23 0.87
N GLN A 12 28.93 -7.12 1.01
CA GLN A 12 27.47 -7.12 0.88
C GLN A 12 27.02 -7.37 -0.58
N GLU A 13 27.81 -6.91 -1.56
CA GLU A 13 27.45 -7.00 -2.99
C GLU A 13 27.47 -8.44 -3.53
N ARG A 14 28.32 -9.33 -3.01
CA ARG A 14 28.34 -10.76 -3.43
C ARG A 14 27.16 -11.56 -2.86
N LEU A 15 26.72 -11.26 -1.64
CA LEU A 15 25.50 -11.83 -1.08
C LEU A 15 24.26 -11.25 -1.77
N CYS A 16 24.26 -9.95 -2.14
CA CYS A 16 23.22 -9.36 -2.97
C CYS A 16 23.14 -10.02 -4.35
N SER A 17 24.25 -10.36 -5.01
CA SER A 17 24.17 -11.00 -6.33
C SER A 17 23.48 -12.38 -6.27
N ALA A 18 23.77 -13.21 -5.26
CA ALA A 18 23.08 -14.50 -5.06
C ALA A 18 21.62 -14.34 -4.61
N TYR A 19 21.32 -13.39 -3.72
CA TYR A 19 19.94 -13.07 -3.30
C TYR A 19 19.13 -12.29 -4.34
N VAL A 20 19.77 -11.69 -5.35
CA VAL A 20 19.12 -11.07 -6.52
C VAL A 20 18.92 -12.08 -7.64
N LEU A 21 19.74 -13.13 -7.72
CA LEU A 21 19.55 -14.26 -8.64
C LEU A 21 18.39 -15.18 -8.26
N ILE A 22 18.05 -15.34 -6.97
CA ILE A 22 16.89 -16.14 -6.53
C ILE A 22 15.53 -15.49 -6.89
N PRO A 23 15.28 -14.17 -6.73
CA PRO A 23 14.01 -13.56 -7.07
C PRO A 23 13.77 -13.41 -8.57
N THR A 24 14.80 -13.52 -9.44
CA THR A 24 14.60 -13.42 -10.88
C THR A 24 14.02 -14.69 -11.51
N TYR A 25 14.19 -15.87 -10.92
CA TYR A 25 13.57 -17.11 -11.42
C TYR A 25 12.15 -17.34 -10.91
N LEU A 26 11.72 -16.63 -9.87
CA LEU A 26 10.35 -16.66 -9.34
C LEU A 26 9.48 -15.49 -9.85
N ASN A 27 9.88 -14.86 -10.95
CA ASN A 27 9.05 -13.88 -11.66
C ASN A 27 8.29 -14.50 -12.85
N CYS A 28 8.26 -15.83 -12.94
CA CYS A 28 7.70 -16.56 -14.08
C CYS A 28 6.36 -17.22 -13.68
N HIS A 29 5.24 -16.66 -14.17
CA HIS A 29 3.89 -17.24 -14.20
C HIS A 29 3.04 -17.30 -12.91
N VAL A 30 2.91 -16.22 -12.13
CA VAL A 30 1.81 -16.12 -11.15
C VAL A 30 0.44 -15.98 -11.84
N THR A 31 0.40 -15.41 -13.04
CA THR A 31 -0.81 -15.21 -13.87
C THR A 31 -1.51 -16.51 -14.25
N ASP A 32 -0.78 -17.62 -14.38
CA ASP A 32 -1.37 -18.92 -14.70
C ASP A 32 -1.97 -19.61 -13.46
N VAL A 33 -1.52 -19.22 -12.26
CA VAL A 33 -1.92 -19.80 -10.97
C VAL A 33 -3.05 -19.01 -10.31
N VAL A 34 -3.13 -17.70 -10.54
CA VAL A 34 -4.08 -16.81 -9.88
C VAL A 34 -4.97 -16.12 -10.91
N LYS A 35 -6.28 -16.39 -10.84
CA LYS A 35 -7.29 -15.68 -11.63
C LYS A 35 -8.01 -14.66 -10.74
N LEU A 36 -8.14 -13.44 -11.25
CA LEU A 36 -8.85 -12.38 -10.55
C LEU A 36 -10.37 -12.66 -10.61
N LYS A 37 -10.98 -12.95 -9.44
CA LYS A 37 -12.42 -13.25 -9.32
C LYS A 37 -13.27 -11.99 -9.37
N ALA A 38 -12.87 -10.95 -8.64
CA ALA A 38 -13.56 -9.67 -8.60
C ALA A 38 -12.58 -8.54 -8.26
N PHE A 39 -12.78 -7.39 -8.89
CA PHE A 39 -12.05 -6.16 -8.61
C PHE A 39 -13.05 -5.04 -8.34
N SER A 40 -12.95 -4.40 -7.17
CA SER A 40 -13.75 -3.23 -6.83
C SER A 40 -12.85 -2.00 -6.82
N LYS A 41 -13.07 -1.11 -7.78
CA LYS A 41 -12.42 0.20 -7.80
C LYS A 41 -13.09 1.13 -6.78
N PHE A 42 -12.31 1.99 -6.14
CA PHE A 42 -12.85 3.12 -5.36
C PHE A 42 -13.17 4.27 -6.30
N GLU A 43 -14.36 4.85 -6.18
CA GLU A 43 -14.78 5.99 -7.00
C GLU A 43 -14.19 7.30 -6.48
N ASN A 44 -14.07 7.44 -5.16
CA ASN A 44 -13.64 8.67 -4.49
C ASN A 44 -12.31 8.51 -3.75
N THR A 45 -11.46 9.54 -3.81
CA THR A 45 -10.19 9.60 -3.06
C THR A 45 -10.41 9.64 -1.54
N SER A 46 -11.48 10.29 -1.08
CA SER A 46 -11.86 10.34 0.34
C SER A 46 -12.20 8.97 0.90
N GLU A 47 -12.96 8.15 0.17
CA GLU A 47 -13.29 6.78 0.58
C GLU A 47 -12.04 5.89 0.63
N ALA A 48 -11.15 6.05 -0.36
CA ALA A 48 -9.88 5.34 -0.37
C ALA A 48 -8.99 5.71 0.83
N LEU A 49 -8.96 6.98 1.22
CA LEU A 49 -8.23 7.44 2.40
C LEU A 49 -8.85 6.89 3.69
N GLU A 50 -10.16 6.94 3.86
CA GLU A 50 -10.84 6.37 5.03
C GLU A 50 -10.56 4.87 5.16
N ALA A 51 -10.63 4.14 4.05
CA ALA A 51 -10.31 2.72 4.01
C ALA A 51 -8.85 2.45 4.38
N ALA A 52 -7.90 3.24 3.87
CA ALA A 52 -6.48 3.12 4.17
C ALA A 52 -6.17 3.44 5.65
N SER A 53 -6.79 4.47 6.22
CA SER A 53 -6.63 4.81 7.64
C SER A 53 -7.21 3.71 8.54
N LEU A 54 -8.38 3.17 8.19
CA LEU A 54 -8.95 2.04 8.93
C LEU A 54 -8.07 0.79 8.84
N LEU A 55 -7.40 0.54 7.71
CA LEU A 55 -6.43 -0.54 7.57
C LEU A 55 -5.22 -0.37 8.50
N ILE A 56 -4.68 0.85 8.64
CA ILE A 56 -3.58 1.14 9.59
C ILE A 56 -4.02 0.86 11.03
N ASP A 57 -5.26 1.22 11.37
CA ASP A 57 -5.84 0.97 12.70
C ASP A 57 -6.27 -0.50 12.90
N GLY A 58 -6.07 -1.37 11.90
CA GLY A 58 -6.44 -2.78 11.95
C GLY A 58 -7.95 -3.03 11.91
N LYS A 59 -8.74 -2.10 11.37
CA LYS A 59 -10.21 -2.18 11.26
C LYS A 59 -10.65 -2.38 9.80
N ALA A 60 -11.64 -3.27 9.60
CA ALA A 60 -12.27 -3.46 8.29
C ALA A 60 -13.35 -2.41 7.99
N SER A 61 -13.22 -1.71 6.86
CA SER A 61 -14.19 -0.71 6.34
C SER A 61 -15.52 -1.35 5.91
N LYS A 62 -16.59 -0.55 5.82
CA LYS A 62 -17.92 -1.03 5.41
C LYS A 62 -17.90 -1.58 3.96
N GLY A 63 -17.18 -0.92 3.06
CA GLY A 63 -17.00 -1.35 1.67
C GLY A 63 -16.35 -2.73 1.58
N LEU A 64 -15.29 -2.97 2.36
CA LEU A 64 -14.62 -4.28 2.39
C LEU A 64 -15.55 -5.39 2.88
N ARG A 65 -16.40 -5.13 3.90
CA ARG A 65 -17.37 -6.13 4.38
C ARG A 65 -18.42 -6.48 3.33
N LYS A 66 -18.91 -5.49 2.58
CA LYS A 66 -19.88 -5.70 1.49
C LYS A 66 -19.24 -6.51 0.35
N PHE A 67 -17.99 -6.19 0.01
CA PHE A 67 -17.23 -6.90 -1.02
C PHE A 67 -16.95 -8.35 -0.64
N LEU A 68 -16.54 -8.63 0.61
CA LEU A 68 -16.29 -9.99 1.07
C LEU A 68 -17.57 -10.83 1.09
N ARG A 69 -18.72 -10.26 1.51
CA ARG A 69 -20.01 -10.96 1.48
C ARG A 69 -20.48 -11.29 0.06
N ALA A 70 -20.11 -10.49 -0.93
CA ALA A 70 -20.54 -10.70 -2.32
C ALA A 70 -19.67 -11.73 -3.06
N ASN A 71 -18.44 -11.98 -2.60
CA ASN A 71 -17.45 -12.77 -3.34
C ASN A 71 -16.99 -14.05 -2.62
N CYS A 72 -17.28 -14.18 -1.32
CA CYS A 72 -16.80 -15.27 -0.47
C CYS A 72 -17.97 -16.07 0.10
N ASP A 73 -18.39 -17.09 -0.64
CA ASP A 73 -19.29 -18.12 -0.13
C ASP A 73 -18.45 -19.30 0.39
N ASN A 74 -18.20 -19.33 1.70
CA ASN A 74 -17.57 -20.44 2.44
C ASN A 74 -16.13 -20.85 2.03
N GLU A 75 -15.37 -19.99 1.35
CA GLU A 75 -13.97 -20.22 1.00
C GLU A 75 -13.00 -19.71 2.09
N THR A 76 -11.83 -20.34 2.22
CA THR A 76 -10.75 -19.88 3.13
C THR A 76 -10.06 -18.65 2.55
N LEU A 77 -9.97 -17.58 3.35
CA LEU A 77 -9.39 -16.30 2.92
C LEU A 77 -7.91 -16.20 3.29
N ALA A 78 -7.07 -16.01 2.29
CA ALA A 78 -5.66 -15.74 2.47
C ALA A 78 -5.44 -14.24 2.77
N VAL A 79 -4.97 -13.90 3.97
CA VAL A 79 -4.81 -12.50 4.41
C VAL A 79 -3.34 -12.17 4.71
N ALA A 80 -2.89 -11.01 4.23
CA ALA A 80 -1.51 -10.56 4.41
C ALA A 80 -1.16 -10.16 5.86
N ASP A 81 -2.14 -9.68 6.63
CA ASP A 81 -1.98 -9.28 8.03
C ASP A 81 -2.80 -10.20 8.95
N SER A 82 -2.14 -10.76 9.97
CA SER A 82 -2.76 -11.63 10.96
C SER A 82 -3.82 -10.89 11.81
N LYS A 83 -3.63 -9.60 12.09
CA LYS A 83 -4.57 -8.79 12.88
C LYS A 83 -5.87 -8.56 12.13
N LEU A 84 -5.78 -8.26 10.84
CA LEU A 84 -6.96 -8.12 9.97
C LEU A 84 -7.68 -9.46 9.80
N GLY A 85 -6.94 -10.55 9.66
CA GLY A 85 -7.50 -11.90 9.59
C GLY A 85 -8.35 -12.24 10.81
N SER A 86 -7.86 -11.98 12.03
CA SER A 86 -8.61 -12.20 13.27
C SER A 86 -9.91 -11.38 13.31
N LEU A 87 -9.84 -10.11 12.91
CA LEU A 87 -11.01 -9.21 12.89
C LEU A 87 -12.07 -9.63 11.86
N ILE A 88 -11.64 -10.16 10.72
CA ILE A 88 -12.52 -10.68 9.67
C ILE A 88 -13.16 -11.98 10.13
N LYS A 89 -12.40 -12.87 10.78
CA LYS A 89 -12.92 -14.11 11.37
C LYS A 89 -14.03 -13.84 12.37
N GLU A 90 -13.85 -12.86 13.27
CA GLU A 90 -14.88 -12.47 14.25
C GLU A 90 -16.13 -11.89 13.60
N LYS A 91 -16.00 -11.05 12.56
CA LYS A 91 -17.12 -10.28 11.99
C LYS A 91 -17.87 -10.95 10.85
N LEU A 92 -17.16 -11.75 10.05
CA LEU A 92 -17.70 -12.40 8.85
C LEU A 92 -17.77 -13.92 9.00
N LYS A 93 -17.23 -14.50 10.08
CA LYS A 93 -17.16 -15.95 10.32
C LYS A 93 -16.50 -16.72 9.18
N ILE A 94 -15.58 -16.08 8.46
CA ILE A 94 -14.78 -16.69 7.39
C ILE A 94 -13.43 -17.11 7.97
N ASP A 95 -12.99 -18.32 7.66
CA ASP A 95 -11.67 -18.79 8.08
C ASP A 95 -10.56 -18.07 7.30
N CYS A 96 -9.72 -17.35 8.03
CA CYS A 96 -8.59 -16.61 7.48
C CYS A 96 -7.29 -17.38 7.72
N VAL A 97 -6.49 -17.57 6.67
CA VAL A 97 -5.18 -18.22 6.71
C VAL A 97 -4.09 -17.18 6.50
N HIS A 98 -3.12 -17.17 7.40
CA HIS A 98 -1.90 -16.37 7.30
C HIS A 98 -0.70 -17.32 7.38
N ASN A 99 0.07 -17.43 6.31
CA ASN A 99 1.25 -18.30 6.24
C ASN A 99 2.35 -17.62 5.40
N ASN A 100 3.61 -18.02 5.56
CA ASN A 100 4.73 -17.47 4.80
C ASN A 100 4.56 -17.70 3.29
N THR A 101 3.99 -18.84 2.90
CA THR A 101 3.66 -19.14 1.50
C THR A 101 2.63 -18.18 0.92
N VAL A 102 1.62 -17.77 1.71
CA VAL A 102 0.63 -16.75 1.34
C VAL A 102 1.28 -15.38 1.20
N MET A 103 2.25 -15.05 2.05
CA MET A 103 2.96 -13.78 1.98
C MET A 103 3.81 -13.67 0.70
N GLU A 104 4.47 -14.75 0.30
CA GLU A 104 5.21 -14.83 -0.97
C GLU A 104 4.28 -14.79 -2.18
N LEU A 105 3.13 -15.47 -2.12
CA LEU A 105 2.11 -15.38 -3.17
C LEU A 105 1.60 -13.93 -3.33
N MET A 106 1.32 -13.25 -2.22
CA MET A 106 0.91 -11.83 -2.23
C MET A 106 2.01 -10.89 -2.75
N ARG A 107 3.29 -11.25 -2.57
CA ARG A 107 4.41 -10.55 -3.22
C ARG A 107 4.37 -10.70 -4.74
N GLY A 108 4.19 -11.93 -5.23
CA GLY A 108 4.09 -12.22 -6.66
C GLY A 108 2.90 -11.50 -7.32
N VAL A 109 1.74 -11.50 -6.67
CA VAL A 109 0.54 -10.78 -7.14
C VAL A 109 0.79 -9.27 -7.25
N ARG A 110 1.52 -8.66 -6.31
CA ARG A 110 1.85 -7.23 -6.38
C ARG A 110 2.80 -6.88 -7.53
N TYR A 111 3.74 -7.77 -7.85
CA TYR A 111 4.67 -7.57 -8.96
C TYR A 111 3.96 -7.66 -10.31
N GLN A 112 3.05 -8.62 -10.46
CA GLN A 112 2.30 -8.88 -11.70
C GLN A 112 0.93 -8.17 -11.76
N LEU A 113 0.66 -7.25 -10.84
CA LEU A 113 -0.65 -6.61 -10.69
C LEU A 113 -1.10 -5.87 -11.96
N SER A 114 -0.14 -5.31 -12.69
CA SER A 114 -0.37 -4.60 -13.96
C SER A 114 -0.91 -5.51 -15.07
N GLU A 115 -0.59 -6.80 -15.05
CA GLU A 115 -1.09 -7.76 -16.04
C GLU A 115 -2.39 -8.44 -15.59
N LEU A 116 -2.59 -8.59 -14.27
CA LEU A 116 -3.78 -9.20 -13.68
C LEU A 116 -5.03 -8.32 -13.77
N ILE A 117 -4.86 -6.99 -13.77
CA ILE A 117 -5.98 -6.04 -13.87
C ILE A 117 -6.09 -5.57 -15.33
N SER A 118 -6.80 -6.34 -16.14
CA SER A 118 -7.15 -5.94 -17.50
C SER A 118 -8.08 -4.72 -17.47
N GLY A 119 -7.57 -3.54 -17.85
CA GLY A 119 -8.38 -2.32 -17.98
C GLY A 119 -8.03 -1.18 -17.03
N LEU A 120 -7.00 -1.31 -16.20
CA LEU A 120 -6.41 -0.17 -15.48
C LEU A 120 -5.07 0.18 -16.12
N ALA A 121 -4.93 1.38 -16.67
CA ALA A 121 -3.65 1.79 -17.25
C ALA A 121 -2.60 1.87 -16.13
N VAL A 122 -1.41 1.32 -16.37
CA VAL A 122 -0.26 1.42 -15.44
C VAL A 122 0.04 2.89 -15.11
N GLN A 123 -0.25 3.79 -16.06
CA GLN A 123 -0.11 5.24 -15.93
C GLN A 123 -1.04 5.85 -14.87
N ASP A 124 -2.17 5.24 -14.56
CA ASP A 124 -3.14 5.76 -13.58
C ASP A 124 -2.85 5.27 -12.15
N MET A 125 -2.12 4.16 -11.99
CA MET A 125 -1.77 3.64 -10.67
C MET A 125 -0.76 4.51 -9.94
N ALA A 126 0.27 5.00 -10.63
CA ALA A 126 1.29 5.87 -10.05
C ALA A 126 0.74 7.16 -9.44
N PRO A 127 -0.06 7.99 -10.15
CA PRO A 127 -0.63 9.21 -9.58
C PRO A 127 -1.65 8.92 -8.47
N MET A 128 -2.40 7.80 -8.56
CA MET A 128 -3.34 7.39 -7.52
C MET A 128 -2.62 7.02 -6.22
N SER A 129 -1.55 6.22 -6.32
CA SER A 129 -0.72 5.86 -5.16
C SER A 129 -0.07 7.09 -4.55
N LEU A 130 0.44 8.01 -5.38
CA LEU A 130 1.04 9.27 -4.93
C LEU A 130 0.02 10.15 -4.19
N GLY A 131 -1.17 10.36 -4.75
CA GLY A 131 -2.23 11.16 -4.14
C GLY A 131 -2.72 10.57 -2.81
N LEU A 132 -2.89 9.25 -2.76
CA LEU A 132 -3.24 8.54 -1.53
C LEU A 132 -2.13 8.68 -0.48
N SER A 133 -0.87 8.50 -0.88
CA SER A 133 0.28 8.58 0.03
C SER A 133 0.43 9.96 0.69
N HIS A 134 0.26 11.03 -0.10
CA HIS A 134 0.28 12.40 0.44
C HIS A 134 -0.87 12.62 1.42
N SER A 135 -2.07 12.18 1.06
CA SER A 135 -3.26 12.36 1.88
C SER A 135 -3.17 11.56 3.19
N LEU A 136 -2.64 10.34 3.13
CA LEU A 136 -2.40 9.47 4.29
C LEU A 136 -1.29 10.01 5.19
N SER A 137 -0.21 10.54 4.61
CA SER A 137 0.87 11.20 5.36
C SER A 137 0.36 12.43 6.11
N ARG A 138 -0.51 13.24 5.47
CA ARG A 138 -1.16 14.40 6.11
C ARG A 138 -2.04 13.97 7.29
N TYR A 139 -2.83 12.91 7.10
CA TYR A 139 -3.68 12.34 8.15
C TYR A 139 -2.86 11.85 9.35
N LYS A 140 -1.79 11.09 9.10
CA LYS A 140 -0.95 10.51 10.17
C LYS A 140 -0.17 11.58 10.94
N LEU A 141 0.35 12.59 10.24
CA LEU A 141 1.18 13.63 10.84
C LEU A 141 0.37 14.72 11.56
N LYS A 142 -0.97 14.60 11.63
CA LYS A 142 -1.87 15.62 12.21
C LYS A 142 -1.48 17.03 11.76
N PHE A 143 -1.29 17.21 10.45
CA PHE A 143 -1.05 18.53 9.89
C PHE A 143 -2.28 19.40 10.16
N SER A 144 -2.24 20.18 11.23
CA SER A 144 -3.18 21.27 11.46
C SER A 144 -2.91 22.34 10.42
N ALA A 145 -3.92 22.68 9.62
CA ALA A 145 -3.85 23.81 8.68
C ALA A 145 -3.46 25.12 9.39
N ASP A 146 -3.80 25.24 10.67
CA ASP A 146 -3.46 26.38 11.53
C ASP A 146 -1.96 26.52 11.84
N LYS A 147 -1.14 25.50 11.55
CA LYS A 147 0.32 25.51 11.76
C LYS A 147 1.12 25.58 10.46
N VAL A 148 0.46 25.96 9.36
CA VAL A 148 1.13 26.07 8.05
C VAL A 148 1.81 27.44 7.98
N ASP A 149 3.01 27.52 8.56
CA ASP A 149 3.82 28.75 8.58
C ASP A 149 4.12 29.29 7.16
N THR A 150 4.04 28.43 6.14
CA THR A 150 4.19 28.82 4.73
C THR A 150 3.16 29.86 4.29
N MET A 151 1.93 29.83 4.81
CA MET A 151 0.89 30.81 4.45
C MET A 151 1.17 32.20 5.01
N ILE A 152 1.78 32.27 6.20
CA ILE A 152 2.16 33.55 6.83
C ILE A 152 3.30 34.19 6.03
N VAL A 153 4.32 33.40 5.66
CA VAL A 153 5.44 33.88 4.83
C VAL A 153 4.96 34.35 3.46
N GLN A 154 4.02 33.63 2.84
CA GLN A 154 3.41 34.03 1.56
C GLN A 154 2.59 35.33 1.70
N ALA A 155 1.82 35.49 2.78
CA ALA A 155 1.04 36.70 3.03
C ALA A 155 1.92 37.94 3.28
N ILE A 156 3.04 37.80 3.99
CA ILE A 156 4.01 38.88 4.19
C ILE A 156 4.66 39.26 2.85
N GLY A 157 5.06 38.27 2.04
CA GLY A 157 5.61 38.54 0.71
C GLY A 157 4.64 39.28 -0.21
N LEU A 158 3.34 38.92 -0.17
CA LEU A 158 2.31 39.63 -0.92
C LEU A 158 2.07 41.06 -0.40
N LEU A 159 2.22 41.31 0.90
CA LEU A 159 2.17 42.66 1.46
C LEU A 159 3.37 43.50 1.01
N ASP A 160 4.58 42.94 1.06
CA ASP A 160 5.81 43.60 0.58
C ASP A 160 5.76 43.94 -0.92
N ASP A 161 5.10 43.10 -1.72
CA ASP A 161 4.89 43.34 -3.16
C ASP A 161 3.85 44.43 -3.44
N LEU A 162 2.87 44.67 -2.55
CA LEU A 162 1.84 45.70 -2.68
C LEU A 162 2.26 47.07 -2.13
N ASP A 163 3.19 47.11 -1.16
CA ASP A 163 3.72 48.36 -0.59
C ASP A 163 4.78 49.05 -1.48
N LYS A 164 5.16 48.44 -2.61
CA LYS A 164 6.01 49.03 -3.66
C LYS A 164 5.20 49.77 -4.72
#